data_AF-A0A520A3Y1-F1
#
_entry.id   AF-A0A520A3Y1-F1
#
_cell.length_a   1.000
_cell.length_b   1.000
_cell.length_c   1.000
_cell.angle_alpha   90.00
_cell.angle_beta   90.00
_cell.angle_gamma   90.00
#
_symmetry.space_group_name_H-M   'P 1'
#
loop_
_entity.id
_entity.type
_entity.pdbx_description
1 polymer ?
#
loop_
_entity_poly.entity_id
_entity_poly.type
_entity_poly.pdbx_seq_one_letter_code
_entity_poly.pdbx_strand_id
1 'polypeptide(L)'
;YLNHKQFMKDDSLAANKFLPLETVYNYEPIPAELNADEAKYVWGAQGNLWSEYIANPAKIEYMLFPRLDALSEILWSPKKHKSYPDFLKRLKTQLKRYDLMGITYSKRYLEN
;
A
#
# COMPACT_ATOMS: atom_id res chain seq x y z
N TYR A 1 -4.05 6.84 2.97
CA TYR A 1 -4.36 7.63 1.75
C TYR A 1 -3.24 7.48 0.74
N LEU A 2 -3.54 6.93 -0.43
CA LEU A 2 -2.57 6.53 -1.44
C LEU A 2 -2.10 7.69 -2.33
N ASN A 3 -2.67 8.89 -2.21
CA ASN A 3 -2.21 10.10 -2.92
C ASN A 3 -0.98 10.78 -2.26
N HIS A 4 -0.50 10.25 -1.13
CA HIS A 4 0.72 10.69 -0.44
C HIS A 4 2.00 10.13 -1.05
N LYS A 5 3.14 10.80 -0.83
CA LYS A 5 4.46 10.41 -1.35
C LYS A 5 4.88 9.04 -0.83
N GLN A 6 5.43 8.21 -1.73
CA GLN A 6 5.94 6.86 -1.41
C GLN A 6 7.38 6.86 -0.93
N PHE A 7 8.15 7.85 -1.37
CA PHE A 7 9.56 8.02 -1.07
C PHE A 7 9.78 9.46 -0.59
N MET A 8 10.73 9.66 0.34
CA MET A 8 11.06 11.00 0.84
C MET A 8 11.56 11.92 -0.28
N LYS A 9 12.35 11.37 -1.21
CA LYS A 9 12.82 12.04 -2.42
C LYS A 9 12.05 11.52 -3.63
N ASP A 10 10.79 11.96 -3.77
CA ASP A 10 9.96 11.68 -4.94
C ASP A 10 9.80 12.97 -5.74
N ASP A 11 10.21 12.93 -7.01
CA ASP A 11 10.17 14.07 -7.92
C ASP A 11 8.76 14.28 -8.50
N SER A 12 7.88 13.29 -8.30
CA SER A 12 6.50 13.37 -8.75
C SER A 12 5.62 14.11 -7.74
N LEU A 13 4.83 15.08 -8.23
CA LEU A 13 3.89 15.82 -7.38
C LEU A 13 2.87 14.85 -6.75
N ALA A 14 2.61 15.06 -5.46
CA ALA A 14 1.73 14.26 -4.63
C ALA A 14 1.37 15.06 -3.38
N ALA A 15 0.35 14.63 -2.64
CA ALA A 15 -0.02 15.26 -1.37
C ALA A 15 1.13 15.15 -0.35
N ASN A 16 1.24 16.16 0.53
CA ASN A 16 2.48 16.48 1.26
C ASN A 16 2.98 15.42 2.26
N LYS A 17 2.14 14.48 2.71
CA LYS A 17 2.55 13.47 3.71
C LYS A 17 3.38 12.35 3.07
N PHE A 18 4.17 11.69 3.91
CA PHE A 18 4.96 10.52 3.56
C PHE A 18 4.24 9.24 4.01
N LEU A 19 4.04 8.31 3.08
CA LEU A 19 3.38 7.03 3.33
C LEU A 19 4.14 5.92 2.58
N PRO A 20 5.26 5.43 3.14
CA PRO A 20 6.03 4.34 2.56
C PRO A 20 5.26 3.02 2.65
N LEU A 21 5.69 2.05 1.84
CA LEU A 21 5.08 0.73 1.76
C LEU A 21 5.01 0.02 3.12
N GLU A 22 6.08 0.10 3.90
CA GLU A 22 6.16 -0.49 5.25
C GLU A 22 5.11 0.09 6.21
N THR A 23 4.88 1.41 6.18
CA THR A 23 3.84 2.04 7.00
C THR A 23 2.46 1.55 6.61
N VAL A 24 2.22 1.33 5.30
CA VAL A 24 0.95 0.73 4.86
C VAL A 24 0.85 -0.69 5.40
N TYR A 25 1.87 -1.53 5.22
CA TYR A 25 1.86 -2.95 5.64
C TYR A 25 1.70 -3.14 7.16
N ASN A 26 2.26 -2.25 7.96
CA ASN A 26 2.20 -2.31 9.42
C ASN A 26 0.91 -1.70 10.01
N TYR A 27 -0.04 -1.30 9.17
CA TYR A 27 -1.34 -0.79 9.64
C TYR A 27 -2.16 -1.88 10.33
N GLU A 28 -2.68 -1.58 11.52
CA GLU A 28 -3.62 -2.42 12.25
C GLU A 28 -5.03 -1.82 12.15
N PRO A 29 -5.98 -2.50 11.47
CA PRO A 29 -7.34 -2.00 11.31
C PRO A 29 -8.14 -1.90 12.62
N ILE A 30 -7.82 -2.72 13.63
CA ILE A 30 -8.50 -2.72 14.92
C ILE A 30 -7.68 -1.90 15.92
N PRO A 31 -8.16 -0.72 16.36
CA PRO A 31 -7.47 0.09 17.35
C PRO A 31 -7.26 -0.68 18.66
N ALA A 32 -6.12 -0.46 19.31
CA ALA A 32 -5.76 -1.15 20.55
C ALA A 32 -6.66 -0.77 21.74
N GLU A 33 -7.35 0.37 21.62
CA GLU A 33 -8.28 0.90 22.61
C GLU A 33 -9.62 0.16 22.60
N LEU A 34 -9.96 -0.56 21.52
CA LEU A 34 -11.22 -1.29 21.41
C LEU A 34 -11.13 -2.66 22.08
N ASN A 35 -12.14 -2.99 22.87
CA ASN A 35 -12.31 -4.34 23.38
C ASN A 35 -12.88 -5.30 22.32
N ALA A 36 -12.98 -6.59 22.66
CA ALA A 36 -13.43 -7.62 21.72
C ALA A 36 -14.89 -7.46 21.25
N ASP A 37 -15.76 -6.81 22.06
CA ASP A 37 -17.15 -6.56 21.67
C ASP A 37 -17.27 -5.32 20.77
N GLU A 38 -16.46 -4.30 21.02
CA GLU A 38 -16.40 -3.10 20.18
C GLU A 38 -15.74 -3.36 18.82
N ALA A 39 -14.69 -4.19 18.79
CA ALA A 39 -13.97 -4.55 17.57
C ALA A 39 -14.89 -5.20 16.50
N LYS A 40 -16.00 -5.83 16.91
CA LYS A 40 -17.00 -6.42 16.01
C LYS A 40 -17.68 -5.41 15.11
N TYR A 41 -17.70 -4.12 15.48
CA TYR A 41 -18.26 -3.06 14.67
C TYR A 41 -17.31 -2.57 13.57
N VAL A 42 -16.04 -2.99 13.57
CA VAL A 42 -15.08 -2.69 12.50
C VAL A 42 -15.30 -3.66 11.34
N TRP A 43 -15.92 -3.19 10.27
CA TRP A 43 -16.20 -4.03 9.08
C TRP A 43 -14.97 -4.29 8.21
N GLY A 44 -13.97 -3.41 8.30
CA GLY A 44 -12.75 -3.49 7.50
C GLY A 44 -12.07 -2.13 7.40
N ALA A 45 -11.19 -1.97 6.41
CA ALA A 45 -10.56 -0.70 6.09
C ALA A 45 -10.56 -0.45 4.58
N GLN A 46 -10.24 0.79 4.21
CA GLN A 46 -10.22 1.25 2.82
C GLN A 46 -9.00 2.13 2.56
N GLY A 47 -8.44 2.02 1.35
CA GLY A 47 -7.40 2.90 0.85
C GLY A 47 -7.96 3.86 -0.19
N ASN A 48 -7.91 5.16 0.09
CA ASN A 48 -8.42 6.18 -0.83
C ASN A 48 -7.28 6.77 -1.67
N LEU A 49 -7.55 7.02 -2.94
CA LEU A 49 -6.69 7.78 -3.85
C LEU A 49 -7.45 9.04 -4.29
N TRP A 50 -7.02 10.20 -3.79
CA TRP A 50 -7.50 11.49 -4.28
C TRP A 50 -6.66 11.95 -5.48
N SER A 51 -7.30 12.60 -6.45
CA SER A 51 -6.73 12.82 -7.78
C SER A 51 -6.29 14.26 -8.06
N GLU A 52 -6.14 15.12 -7.05
CA GLU A 52 -5.81 16.54 -7.23
C GLU A 52 -4.50 16.75 -8.01
N TYR A 53 -3.54 15.82 -7.85
CA TYR A 53 -2.22 15.83 -8.50
C TYR A 53 -2.02 14.68 -9.48
N ILE A 54 -3.10 14.11 -10.00
CA ILE A 54 -3.07 12.94 -10.88
C ILE A 54 -3.63 13.33 -12.25
N ALA A 55 -2.74 13.47 -13.23
CA ALA A 55 -3.10 13.95 -14.56
C ALA A 55 -3.25 12.84 -15.62
N ASN A 56 -2.87 11.59 -15.30
CA ASN A 56 -2.93 10.49 -16.25
C ASN A 56 -3.07 9.11 -15.56
N PRO A 57 -3.49 8.06 -16.29
CA PRO A 57 -3.66 6.70 -15.74
C PRO A 57 -2.37 6.08 -15.20
N ALA A 58 -1.22 6.31 -15.84
CA ALA A 58 0.06 5.77 -15.37
C ALA A 58 0.42 6.30 -13.97
N LYS A 59 0.06 7.54 -13.66
CA LYS A 59 0.21 8.13 -12.32
C LYS A 59 -0.76 7.52 -11.30
N ILE A 60 -1.98 7.11 -11.71
CA ILE A 60 -2.90 6.36 -10.84
C ILE A 60 -2.22 5.06 -10.39
N GLU A 61 -1.76 4.27 -11.35
CA GLU A 61 -1.07 2.99 -11.10
C GLU A 61 0.16 3.19 -10.23
N TYR A 62 1.01 4.17 -10.57
CA TYR A 62 2.21 4.48 -9.80
C TYR A 62 1.90 4.80 -8.34
N MET A 63 0.79 5.51 -8.07
CA MET A 63 0.40 5.85 -6.70
C MET A 63 -0.28 4.69 -5.98
N LEU A 64 -1.00 3.80 -6.69
CA LEU A 64 -1.65 2.65 -6.06
C LEU A 64 -0.66 1.53 -5.74
N PHE A 65 0.17 1.14 -6.70
CA PHE A 65 0.98 -0.07 -6.62
C PHE A 65 2.42 0.23 -6.17
N PRO A 66 2.98 -0.58 -5.24
CA PRO A 66 2.45 -1.82 -4.64
C PRO A 66 1.73 -1.61 -3.30
N ARG A 67 1.47 -0.38 -2.87
CA ARG A 67 0.82 -0.11 -1.57
C ARG A 67 -0.58 -0.72 -1.46
N LEU A 68 -1.28 -0.87 -2.59
CA LEU A 68 -2.56 -1.56 -2.64
C LEU A 68 -2.41 -3.05 -2.27
N ASP A 69 -1.36 -3.74 -2.72
CA ASP A 69 -1.10 -5.13 -2.33
C ASP A 69 -0.89 -5.27 -0.82
N ALA A 70 -0.15 -4.34 -0.21
CA ALA A 70 0.07 -4.32 1.24
C ALA A 70 -1.26 -4.15 1.99
N LEU A 71 -2.12 -3.22 1.55
CA LEU A 71 -3.45 -3.05 2.13
C LEU A 71 -4.32 -4.30 1.97
N SER A 72 -4.31 -4.91 0.78
CA SER A 72 -5.05 -6.15 0.53
C SER A 72 -4.59 -7.28 1.45
N GLU A 73 -3.28 -7.45 1.69
CA GLU A 73 -2.78 -8.46 2.60
C GLU A 73 -3.19 -8.18 4.06
N ILE A 74 -3.24 -6.91 4.47
CA ILE A 74 -3.72 -6.54 5.81
C ILE A 74 -5.18 -6.92 6.03
N LEU A 75 -6.01 -6.72 5.02
CA LEU A 75 -7.45 -6.96 5.14
C LEU A 75 -7.83 -8.43 4.97
N TRP A 76 -7.00 -9.21 4.26
CA TRP A 76 -7.32 -10.59 3.92
C TRP A 76 -6.62 -11.61 4.82
N SER A 77 -5.33 -11.42 5.11
CA SER A 77 -4.52 -12.43 5.77
C SER A 77 -4.69 -12.42 7.30
N PRO A 78 -4.74 -13.60 7.95
CA PRO A 78 -4.73 -13.66 9.42
C PRO A 78 -3.48 -12.99 10.01
N LYS A 79 -3.65 -12.20 11.08
CA LYS A 79 -2.56 -11.44 11.71
C LYS A 79 -1.31 -12.28 12.01
N LYS A 80 -1.49 -13.51 12.49
CA LYS A 80 -0.40 -14.47 12.81
C LYS A 80 0.47 -14.89 11.61
N HIS A 81 0.03 -14.64 10.38
CA HIS A 81 0.75 -15.00 9.16
C HIS A 81 1.34 -13.79 8.43
N LYS A 82 1.15 -12.58 8.96
CA LYS A 82 1.72 -11.36 8.38
C LYS A 82 3.19 -11.23 8.78
N SER A 83 4.03 -10.94 7.80
CA SER A 83 5.47 -10.75 7.97
C SER A 83 5.97 -9.86 6.83
N TYR A 84 6.42 -8.65 7.16
CA TYR A 84 6.87 -7.69 6.16
C TYR A 84 8.05 -8.22 5.31
N PRO A 85 9.09 -8.87 5.91
CA PRO A 85 10.15 -9.49 5.12
C PRO A 85 9.66 -10.57 4.15
N ASP A 86 8.65 -11.36 4.54
CA ASP A 86 8.07 -12.40 3.69
C ASP A 86 7.19 -11.81 2.58
N PHE A 87 6.42 -10.77 2.91
CA PHE A 87 5.69 -9.96 1.94
C PHE A 87 6.62 -9.37 0.88
N LEU A 88 7.78 -8.79 1.26
CA LEU A 88 8.75 -8.26 0.30
C LEU A 88 9.30 -9.35 -0.64
N LYS A 89 9.47 -10.60 -0.17
CA LYS A 89 9.85 -11.72 -1.05
C LYS A 89 8.77 -12.04 -2.06
N ARG A 90 7.49 -12.12 -1.63
CA ARG A 90 6.35 -12.33 -2.53
C ARG A 90 6.15 -11.18 -3.50
N LEU A 91 6.40 -9.95 -3.04
CA LEU A 91 6.30 -8.75 -3.85
C LEU A 91 7.22 -8.81 -5.06
N LYS A 92 8.44 -9.37 -4.94
CA LYS A 92 9.35 -9.55 -6.10
C LYS A 92 8.70 -10.36 -7.24
N THR A 93 7.91 -11.38 -6.92
CA THR A 93 7.13 -12.13 -7.93
C THR A 93 5.97 -11.31 -8.47
N GLN A 94 5.31 -10.53 -7.62
CA GLN A 94 4.20 -9.67 -8.02
C GLN A 94 4.64 -8.53 -8.95
N LEU A 95 5.82 -7.93 -8.74
CA LEU A 95 6.39 -6.93 -9.64
C LEU A 95 6.63 -7.49 -11.05
N LYS A 96 7.01 -8.77 -11.18
CA LYS A 96 7.11 -9.42 -12.50
C LYS A 96 5.74 -9.52 -13.18
N ARG A 97 4.66 -9.73 -12.43
CA ARG A 97 3.29 -9.72 -12.98
C ARG A 97 2.88 -8.32 -13.41
N TYR A 98 3.24 -7.29 -12.64
CA TYR A 98 3.03 -5.90 -13.05
C TYR A 98 3.73 -5.60 -14.38
N ASP A 99 4.98 -6.04 -14.54
CA ASP A 99 5.71 -5.86 -15.81
C ASP A 99 5.01 -6.58 -16.98
N LEU A 100 4.52 -7.81 -16.77
CA LEU A 100 3.75 -8.55 -17.79
C LEU A 100 2.40 -7.88 -18.13
N MET A 101 1.77 -7.24 -17.15
CA MET A 101 0.49 -6.55 -17.31
C MET A 101 0.64 -5.10 -17.80
N GLY A 102 1.87 -4.58 -17.90
CA GLY A 102 2.13 -3.18 -18.25
C GLY A 102 1.73 -2.18 -17.16
N ILE A 103 1.64 -2.59 -15.90
CA ILE A 103 1.29 -1.71 -14.77
C ILE A 103 2.47 -0.79 -14.45
N THR A 104 2.20 0.51 -14.35
CA THR A 104 3.19 1.51 -13.93
C THR A 104 3.38 1.47 -12.41
N TYR A 105 4.60 1.20 -11.93
CA TYR A 105 4.97 1.25 -10.52
C TYR A 105 6.39 1.81 -10.35
N SER A 106 6.77 2.19 -9.13
CA SER A 106 8.12 2.69 -8.88
C SER A 106 9.20 1.60 -8.97
N LYS A 107 10.15 1.77 -9.90
CA LYS A 107 11.25 0.79 -10.09
C LYS A 107 12.23 0.72 -8.91
N ARG A 108 12.18 1.68 -7.97
CA ARG A 108 12.93 1.63 -6.70
C ARG A 108 12.57 0.42 -5.84
N TYR A 109 11.41 -0.20 -6.06
CA TYR A 109 11.06 -1.46 -5.39
C TYR A 109 11.85 -2.68 -5.90
N LEU A 110 12.59 -2.55 -7.01
CA LEU A 110 13.48 -3.60 -7.53
C LEU A 110 14.89 -3.54 -6.93
N GLU A 111 15.27 -2.38 -6.38
CA GLU A 111 16.63 -2.10 -5.88
C GLU A 111 16.85 -2.59 -4.43
N ASN A 112 15.81 -3.13 -3.78
CA ASN A 112 15.81 -3.58 -2.39
C ASN A 112 15.70 -5.11 -2.22
#